data_AF-A0AAP1R4C3-F1
#
_entry.id   AF-A0AAP1R4C3-F1
#
_cell.length_a   1.000
_cell.length_b   1.000
_cell.length_c   1.000
_cell.angle_alpha   90.00
_cell.angle_beta   90.00
_cell.angle_gamma   90.00
#
_symmetry.space_group_name_H-M   'P 1'
#
loop_
_entity.id
_entity.type
_entity.pdbx_description
1 polymer ?
#
loop_
_entity_poly.entity_id
_entity_poly.type
_entity_poly.pdbx_seq_one_letter_code
_entity_poly.pdbx_strand_id
1 'polypeptide(L)'
;MKNVCFRLNDDEYELARVNAASYGVDSVNVFAKMKVLDIPTKPVSIPVKNEAAKPVFTYLYPHEIELVKRNAALHGMSMSREIAIRVRQSLLKNEVCLYPDEVKELKKLSTAVDRVGRNIHFIIKGERFCTVNDPDFRKDVIEVIELCKQIDSKLETLTKSVVNRFG
;
A
#
# COMPACT_ATOMS: atom_id res chain seq x y z
N MET A 1 23.94 14.06 -3.51
CA MET A 1 23.76 14.15 -2.04
C MET A 1 22.54 15.02 -1.76
N LYS A 2 21.67 14.64 -0.82
CA LYS A 2 20.59 15.51 -0.33
C LYS A 2 21.14 16.31 0.85
N ASN A 3 21.02 17.63 0.81
CA ASN A 3 21.47 18.51 1.88
C ASN A 3 20.27 18.88 2.76
N VAL A 4 20.41 18.72 4.07
CA VAL A 4 19.46 19.24 5.05
C VAL A 4 20.06 20.52 5.61
N CYS A 5 19.46 21.66 5.26
CA CYS A 5 19.93 22.95 5.72
C CYS A 5 19.04 23.44 6.85
N PHE A 6 19.62 23.70 8.01
CA PHE A 6 18.94 24.36 9.11
C PHE A 6 19.27 25.86 9.03
N ARG A 7 18.26 26.71 9.28
CA ARG A 7 18.52 28.10 9.60
C ARG A 7 18.70 28.18 11.10
N LEU A 8 19.86 28.66 11.53
CA LEU A 8 20.20 28.89 12.92
C LEU A 8 20.58 30.37 13.04
N ASN A 9 20.17 31.00 14.13
CA ASN A 9 20.72 32.29 14.52
C ASN A 9 22.12 32.11 15.11
N ASP A 10 22.90 33.19 15.22
CA ASP A 10 24.30 33.13 15.65
C ASP A 10 24.47 32.48 17.04
N ASP A 11 23.57 32.80 17.98
CA ASP A 11 23.57 32.20 19.32
C ASP A 11 23.26 30.68 19.31
N GLU A 12 22.34 30.27 18.44
CA GLU A 12 21.95 28.86 18.28
C GLU A 12 23.07 28.05 17.62
N TYR A 13 23.79 28.68 16.68
CA TYR A 13 24.95 28.08 16.04
C TYR A 13 26.11 27.90 17.02
N GLU A 14 26.39 28.90 17.86
CA GLU A 14 27.48 28.82 18.83
C GLU A 14 27.20 27.78 19.91
N LEU A 15 25.94 27.70 20.39
CA LEU A 15 25.51 26.62 21.28
C LEU A 15 25.69 25.24 20.63
N ALA A 16 25.32 25.10 19.36
CA ALA A 16 25.51 23.85 18.62
C ALA A 16 26.99 23.49 18.43
N ARG A 17 27.87 24.49 18.27
CA ARG A 17 29.33 24.32 18.16
C ARG A 17 29.93 23.81 19.47
N VAL A 18 29.55 24.38 20.60
CA VAL A 18 29.99 23.93 21.94
C VAL A 18 29.51 22.50 22.21
N ASN A 19 28.26 22.19 21.85
CA ASN A 19 27.72 20.83 21.99
C ASN A 19 28.40 19.81 21.06
N ALA A 20 28.77 20.20 19.85
CA ALA A 20 29.54 19.33 18.96
C ALA A 20 30.93 19.00 19.56
N ALA A 21 31.62 20.01 20.08
CA ALA A 21 32.94 19.83 20.71
C ALA A 21 32.87 18.95 21.97
N SER A 22 31.85 19.12 22.82
CA SER A 22 31.70 18.30 24.04
C SER A 22 31.38 16.83 23.75
N TYR A 23 30.79 16.54 22.59
CA TYR A 23 30.56 15.19 22.08
C TYR A 23 31.74 14.62 21.26
N GLY A 24 32.86 15.36 21.17
CA GLY A 24 34.08 14.92 20.50
C GLY A 24 34.00 14.93 18.97
N VAL A 25 33.15 15.78 18.38
CA VAL A 25 33.03 15.91 16.92
C VAL A 25 33.35 17.33 16.45
N ASP A 26 34.10 17.41 15.34
CA ASP A 26 34.69 18.66 14.87
C ASP A 26 33.72 19.57 14.10
N SER A 27 32.46 19.15 13.89
CA SER A 27 31.47 19.97 13.20
C SER A 27 30.05 19.73 13.69
N VAL A 28 29.26 20.82 13.69
CA VAL A 28 27.82 20.81 13.99
C VAL A 28 27.05 19.88 13.06
N ASN A 29 27.47 19.74 11.80
CA ASN A 29 26.83 18.86 10.82
C ASN A 29 27.00 17.37 11.19
N VAL A 30 28.19 16.98 11.65
CA VAL A 30 28.45 15.61 12.09
C VAL A 30 27.68 15.33 13.39
N PHE A 31 27.66 16.29 14.31
CA PHE A 31 26.88 16.19 15.54
C PHE A 31 25.38 16.01 15.28
N ALA A 32 24.80 16.84 14.41
CA ALA A 32 23.39 16.76 14.02
C ALA A 32 23.08 15.42 13.34
N LYS A 33 23.96 14.94 12.46
CA LYS A 33 23.81 13.63 11.82
C LYS A 33 23.80 12.49 12.83
N MET A 34 24.69 12.51 13.83
CA MET A 34 24.72 11.48 14.88
C MET A 34 23.41 11.46 15.65
N LYS A 35 22.92 12.61 16.14
CA LYS A 35 21.69 12.69 16.94
C LYS A 35 20.41 12.34 16.17
N VAL A 36 20.34 12.69 14.88
CA VAL A 36 19.19 12.31 14.03
C VAL A 36 19.15 10.79 13.79
N LEU A 37 20.31 10.14 13.73
CA LEU A 37 20.42 8.70 13.52
C LEU A 37 20.34 7.87 14.82
N ASP A 38 20.50 8.51 15.98
CA ASP A 38 20.49 7.87 17.32
C ASP A 38 19.08 7.50 17.82
N ILE A 39 18.04 7.70 17.00
CA ILE A 39 16.65 7.42 17.38
C ILE A 39 16.37 5.92 17.22
N PRO A 40 16.06 5.16 18.29
CA PRO A 40 15.72 3.75 18.16
C PRO A 40 14.36 3.62 17.47
N THR A 41 14.36 3.14 16.23
CA THR A 41 13.12 2.91 15.46
C THR A 41 13.06 1.48 14.91
N LYS A 42 12.03 0.75 15.33
CA LYS A 42 11.52 -0.49 14.69
C LYS A 42 10.16 -0.16 14.06
N PRO A 43 9.69 -0.81 12.96
CA PRO A 43 10.36 -1.61 11.95
C PRO A 43 10.16 -1.03 10.52
N VAL A 44 10.70 -1.76 9.54
CA VAL A 44 10.87 -1.43 8.10
C VAL A 44 9.58 -1.06 7.37
N SER A 45 9.61 0.09 6.69
CA SER A 45 8.63 0.52 5.69
C SER A 45 9.33 0.65 4.33
N ILE A 46 8.77 0.01 3.31
CA ILE A 46 9.20 0.09 1.91
C ILE A 46 9.07 1.57 1.47
N PRO A 47 10.14 2.22 0.98
CA PRO A 47 10.13 3.67 0.78
C PRO A 47 9.34 4.03 -0.48
N VAL A 48 8.06 4.37 -0.31
CA VAL A 48 7.33 5.17 -1.30
C VAL A 48 7.82 6.60 -1.16
N LYS A 49 8.51 7.13 -2.19
CA LYS A 49 8.86 8.56 -2.23
C LYS A 49 7.56 9.37 -2.33
N ASN A 50 7.09 9.93 -1.21
CA ASN A 50 5.97 10.87 -1.14
C ASN A 50 6.39 12.25 -1.67
N GLU A 51 6.84 12.34 -2.91
CA GLU A 51 6.94 13.63 -3.60
C GLU A 51 5.51 14.07 -3.98
N ALA A 52 5.12 15.30 -3.62
CA ALA A 52 3.78 15.80 -3.92
C ALA A 52 3.54 15.81 -5.45
N ALA A 53 2.37 15.33 -5.86
CA ALA A 53 2.00 15.32 -7.28
C ALA A 53 2.00 16.75 -7.84
N LYS A 54 2.66 16.96 -8.99
CA LYS A 54 2.66 18.24 -9.70
C LYS A 54 1.41 18.35 -10.58
N PRO A 55 0.69 19.49 -10.58
CA PRO A 55 -0.45 19.68 -11.47
C PRO A 55 0.02 19.76 -12.92
N VAL A 56 -0.70 19.07 -13.80
CA VAL A 56 -0.48 19.09 -15.26
C VAL A 56 -1.79 19.44 -15.93
N PHE A 57 -1.76 20.34 -16.90
CA PHE A 57 -2.93 20.74 -17.69
C PHE A 57 -2.93 19.99 -19.02
N THR A 58 -4.10 19.50 -19.44
CA THR A 58 -4.31 18.78 -20.69
C THR A 58 -5.56 19.28 -21.38
N TYR A 59 -5.52 19.43 -22.70
CA TYR A 59 -6.70 19.76 -23.51
C TYR A 59 -7.36 18.47 -24.00
N LEU A 60 -8.68 18.38 -23.85
CA LEU A 60 -9.51 17.27 -24.31
C LEU A 60 -10.60 17.81 -25.23
N TYR A 61 -10.94 17.06 -26.26
CA TYR A 61 -12.08 17.35 -27.13
C TYR A 61 -13.41 17.13 -26.39
N PRO A 62 -14.51 17.78 -26.80
CA PRO A 62 -15.81 17.65 -26.11
C PRO A 62 -16.29 16.21 -25.93
N HIS A 63 -16.11 15.36 -26.95
CA HIS A 63 -16.52 13.95 -26.88
C HIS A 63 -15.67 13.13 -25.90
N GLU A 64 -14.38 13.45 -25.75
CA GLU A 64 -13.49 12.80 -24.77
C GLU A 64 -13.88 13.18 -23.34
N ILE A 65 -14.25 14.44 -23.13
CA ILE A 65 -14.73 14.93 -21.83
C ILE A 65 -16.00 14.16 -21.42
N GLU A 66 -16.95 13.98 -22.32
CA GLU A 66 -18.18 13.21 -22.04
C GLU A 66 -17.90 11.74 -21.71
N LEU A 67 -16.96 11.11 -22.42
CA LEU A 67 -16.54 9.73 -22.15
C LEU A 67 -15.90 9.60 -20.77
N VAL A 68 -14.93 10.46 -20.45
CA VAL A 68 -14.25 10.48 -19.15
C VAL A 68 -15.24 10.74 -18.03
N LYS A 69 -16.18 11.66 -18.23
CA LYS A 69 -17.20 12.00 -17.23
C LYS A 69 -18.14 10.83 -16.95
N ARG A 70 -18.59 10.11 -17.99
CA ARG A 70 -19.40 8.90 -17.84
C ARG A 70 -18.65 7.82 -17.07
N ASN A 71 -17.41 7.53 -17.44
CA ASN A 71 -16.61 6.49 -16.80
C ASN A 71 -16.26 6.84 -15.35
N ALA A 72 -15.92 8.11 -15.07
CA ALA A 72 -15.69 8.58 -13.72
C ALA A 72 -16.93 8.40 -12.83
N ALA A 73 -18.13 8.68 -13.35
CA ALA A 73 -19.39 8.46 -12.64
C ALA A 73 -19.66 6.96 -12.40
N LEU A 74 -19.44 6.10 -13.39
CA LEU A 74 -19.59 4.64 -13.24
C LEU A 74 -18.68 4.08 -12.14
N HIS A 75 -17.47 4.63 -11.99
CA HIS A 75 -16.50 4.21 -10.98
C HIS A 75 -16.54 5.05 -9.69
N GLY A 76 -17.56 5.90 -9.50
CA GLY A 76 -17.73 6.68 -8.28
C GLY A 76 -16.57 7.65 -7.97
N MET A 77 -15.91 8.21 -8.98
CA MET A 77 -14.73 9.06 -8.82
C MET A 77 -14.79 10.38 -9.61
N SER A 78 -13.84 11.27 -9.33
CA SER A 78 -13.68 12.52 -10.09
C SER A 78 -13.06 12.25 -11.47
N MET A 79 -13.37 13.12 -12.44
CA MET A 79 -12.74 13.06 -13.77
C MET A 79 -11.21 13.14 -13.70
N SER A 80 -10.67 13.97 -12.80
CA SER A 80 -9.22 14.09 -12.60
C SER A 80 -8.58 12.78 -12.16
N ARG A 81 -9.26 12.00 -11.32
CA ARG A 81 -8.78 10.70 -10.85
C ARG A 81 -8.85 9.66 -11.95
N GLU A 82 -9.94 9.66 -12.73
CA GLU A 82 -10.11 8.78 -13.88
C GLU A 82 -9.02 9.01 -14.95
N ILE A 83 -8.74 10.29 -15.28
CA ILE A 83 -7.65 10.66 -16.20
C ILE A 83 -6.30 10.20 -15.66
N ALA A 84 -6.02 10.46 -14.38
CA ALA A 84 -4.76 10.06 -13.76
C ALA A 84 -4.55 8.53 -13.78
N ILE A 85 -5.61 7.74 -13.58
CA ILE A 85 -5.52 6.28 -13.63
C ILE A 85 -5.25 5.81 -15.07
N ARG A 86 -5.93 6.37 -16.07
CA ARG A 86 -5.67 6.06 -17.49
C ARG A 86 -4.23 6.37 -17.89
N VAL A 87 -3.73 7.54 -17.51
CA VAL A 87 -2.34 7.94 -17.78
C VAL A 87 -1.35 6.99 -17.10
N ARG A 88 -1.56 6.67 -15.82
CA ARG A 88 -0.70 5.71 -15.10
C ARG A 88 -0.72 4.33 -15.74
N GLN A 89 -1.89 3.80 -16.11
CA GLN A 89 -1.97 2.48 -16.74
C GLN A 89 -1.29 2.45 -18.12
N SER A 90 -1.33 3.56 -18.86
CA SER A 90 -0.62 3.68 -20.15
C SER A 90 0.91 3.72 -19.98
N LEU A 91 1.39 4.48 -18.98
CA LEU A 91 2.82 4.73 -18.77
C LEU A 91 3.51 3.66 -17.91
N LEU A 92 2.80 3.11 -16.93
CA LEU A 92 3.31 2.21 -15.88
C LEU A 92 2.73 0.81 -16.10
N LYS A 93 3.04 0.20 -17.25
CA LYS A 93 2.50 -1.12 -17.66
C LYS A 93 2.81 -2.25 -16.66
N ASN A 94 3.85 -2.09 -15.85
CA ASN A 94 4.26 -3.06 -14.84
C ASN A 94 3.65 -2.77 -13.46
N GLU A 95 2.96 -1.63 -13.27
CA GLU A 95 2.34 -1.26 -12.01
C GLU A 95 0.83 -1.51 -12.02
N VAL A 96 0.33 -2.10 -10.94
CA VAL A 96 -1.10 -2.40 -10.81
C VAL A 96 -1.86 -1.10 -10.47
N CYS A 97 -2.66 -0.62 -11.42
CA CYS A 97 -3.51 0.56 -11.23
C CYS A 97 -4.95 0.14 -10.92
N LEU A 98 -5.30 0.10 -9.64
CA LEU A 98 -6.64 -0.31 -9.19
C LEU A 98 -7.57 0.87 -8.92
N TYR A 99 -8.85 0.66 -9.21
CA TYR A 99 -9.93 1.53 -8.77
C TYR A 99 -10.24 1.34 -7.28
N PRO A 100 -10.87 2.35 -6.63
CA PRO A 100 -11.22 2.26 -5.21
C PRO A 100 -12.03 1.02 -4.84
N ASP A 101 -12.98 0.64 -5.70
CA ASP A 101 -13.84 -0.52 -5.46
C ASP A 101 -13.08 -1.85 -5.59
N GLU A 102 -12.12 -1.92 -6.51
CA GLU A 102 -11.26 -3.09 -6.67
C GLU A 102 -10.31 -3.27 -5.49
N VAL A 103 -9.78 -2.17 -4.96
CA VAL A 103 -9.00 -2.18 -3.71
C VAL A 103 -9.88 -2.67 -2.55
N LYS A 104 -11.16 -2.28 -2.52
CA LYS A 104 -12.11 -2.73 -1.50
C LYS A 104 -12.39 -4.23 -1.61
N GLU A 105 -12.55 -4.76 -2.82
CA GLU A 105 -12.71 -6.20 -3.05
C GLU A 105 -11.46 -7.00 -2.67
N LEU A 106 -10.25 -6.51 -2.99
CA LEU A 106 -9.00 -7.14 -2.53
C LEU A 106 -8.90 -7.20 -1.00
N LYS A 107 -9.29 -6.13 -0.31
CA LYS A 107 -9.28 -6.11 1.16
C LYS A 107 -10.24 -7.17 1.73
N LYS A 108 -11.45 -7.30 1.15
CA LYS A 108 -12.39 -8.36 1.54
C LYS A 108 -11.79 -9.74 1.30
N LEU A 109 -11.11 -9.93 0.17
CA LEU A 109 -10.45 -11.20 -0.17
C LEU A 109 -9.34 -11.54 0.84
N SER A 110 -8.48 -10.57 1.18
CA SER A 110 -7.44 -10.72 2.20
C SER A 110 -8.03 -11.16 3.54
N THR A 111 -9.14 -10.54 3.96
CA THR A 111 -9.82 -10.92 5.21
C THR A 111 -10.38 -12.35 5.15
N ALA A 112 -10.87 -12.79 3.99
CA ALA A 112 -11.34 -14.17 3.81
C ALA A 112 -10.19 -15.18 3.88
N VAL A 113 -9.03 -14.87 3.27
CA VAL A 113 -7.81 -15.68 3.37
C VAL A 113 -7.33 -15.77 4.82
N ASP A 114 -7.32 -14.67 5.57
CA ASP A 114 -6.95 -14.66 6.99
C ASP A 114 -7.90 -15.51 7.85
N ARG A 115 -9.18 -15.57 7.49
CA ARG A 115 -10.16 -16.45 8.16
C ARG A 115 -9.85 -17.91 7.87
N VAL A 116 -9.57 -18.27 6.61
CA VAL A 116 -9.15 -19.63 6.23
C VAL A 116 -7.89 -20.03 6.98
N GLY A 117 -6.86 -19.17 7.01
CA GLY A 117 -5.60 -19.44 7.72
C GLY A 117 -5.81 -19.68 9.21
N ARG A 118 -6.69 -18.92 9.87
CA ARG A 118 -7.07 -19.15 11.28
C ARG A 118 -7.78 -20.48 11.48
N ASN A 119 -8.74 -20.82 10.62
CA ASN A 119 -9.46 -22.10 10.70
C ASN A 119 -8.49 -23.29 10.55
N ILE A 120 -7.59 -23.23 9.56
CA ILE A 120 -6.53 -24.23 9.37
C ILE A 120 -5.61 -24.29 10.60
N HIS A 121 -5.24 -23.14 11.16
CA HIS A 121 -4.42 -23.10 12.38
C HIS A 121 -5.11 -23.78 13.56
N PHE A 122 -6.40 -23.54 13.78
CA PHE A 122 -7.18 -24.20 14.82
C PHE A 122 -7.28 -25.72 14.60
N ILE A 123 -7.43 -26.16 13.35
CA ILE A 123 -7.41 -27.58 12.96
C ILE A 123 -6.06 -28.22 13.31
N ILE A 124 -4.94 -27.56 13.01
CA ILE A 124 -3.59 -28.13 13.19
C ILE A 124 -3.10 -28.07 14.64
N LYS A 125 -3.30 -26.92 15.33
CA LYS A 125 -2.79 -26.68 16.68
C LYS A 125 -3.76 -27.05 17.80
N GLY A 126 -5.03 -27.24 17.49
CA GLY A 126 -6.00 -27.64 18.50
C GLY A 126 -5.57 -28.97 19.12
N GLU A 127 -5.44 -29.04 20.44
CA GLU A 127 -5.25 -30.27 21.22
C GLU A 127 -6.44 -31.25 21.10
N ARG A 128 -7.33 -31.08 20.10
CA ARG A 128 -8.32 -32.07 19.74
C ARG A 128 -7.58 -33.21 19.05
N PHE A 129 -7.40 -34.30 19.78
CA PHE A 129 -7.12 -35.60 19.19
C PHE A 129 -8.19 -35.86 18.13
N CYS A 130 -7.88 -35.57 16.86
CA CYS A 130 -8.76 -35.88 15.75
C CYS A 130 -8.83 -37.39 15.68
N THR A 131 -9.87 -37.96 16.27
CA THR A 131 -10.20 -39.36 16.07
C THR A 131 -10.42 -39.55 14.57
N VAL A 132 -9.83 -40.61 14.02
CA VAL A 132 -9.98 -40.94 12.60
C VAL A 132 -11.49 -40.99 12.30
N ASN A 133 -11.93 -40.16 11.34
CA ASN A 133 -13.34 -39.96 10.96
C ASN A 133 -14.22 -39.12 11.89
N ASP A 134 -13.69 -38.14 12.63
CA ASP A 134 -14.53 -37.11 13.27
C ASP A 134 -15.42 -36.39 12.22
N PRO A 135 -16.76 -36.47 12.32
CA PRO A 135 -17.69 -35.85 11.38
C PRO A 135 -17.65 -34.32 11.40
N ASP A 136 -17.37 -33.71 12.55
CA ASP A 136 -17.30 -32.27 12.70
C ASP A 136 -15.99 -31.74 12.11
N PHE A 137 -14.89 -32.48 12.29
CA PHE A 137 -13.64 -32.20 11.59
C PHE A 137 -13.79 -32.24 10.06
N ARG A 138 -14.53 -33.23 9.54
CA ARG A 138 -14.83 -33.30 8.10
C ARG A 138 -15.64 -32.09 7.62
N LYS A 139 -16.59 -31.59 8.41
CA LYS A 139 -17.34 -30.36 8.07
C LYS A 139 -16.42 -29.15 8.01
N ASP A 140 -15.55 -28.98 9.00
CA ASP A 140 -14.60 -27.85 9.05
C ASP A 140 -13.66 -27.85 7.83
N VAL A 141 -13.17 -29.04 7.43
CA VAL A 141 -12.36 -29.20 6.21
C VAL A 141 -13.15 -28.84 4.95
N ILE A 142 -14.41 -29.28 4.84
CA ILE A 142 -15.28 -28.95 3.70
C ILE A 142 -15.54 -27.43 3.64
N GLU A 143 -15.79 -26.77 4.78
CA GLU A 143 -16.01 -25.33 4.85
C GLU A 143 -14.76 -24.57 4.37
N VAL A 144 -13.57 -25.00 4.79
CA VAL A 144 -12.29 -24.42 4.34
C VAL A 144 -12.12 -24.58 2.82
N ILE A 145 -12.40 -25.77 2.27
CA ILE A 145 -12.31 -26.01 0.83
C ILE A 145 -13.26 -25.07 0.07
N GLU A 146 -14.47 -24.87 0.56
CA GLU A 146 -15.46 -24.00 -0.09
C GLU A 146 -15.04 -22.53 -0.04
N LEU A 147 -14.49 -22.07 1.09
CA LEU A 147 -13.92 -20.72 1.20
C LEU A 147 -12.76 -20.50 0.22
N CYS A 148 -11.87 -21.48 0.05
CA CYS A 148 -10.80 -21.41 -0.93
C CYS A 148 -11.33 -21.28 -2.37
N LYS A 149 -12.33 -22.08 -2.76
CA LYS A 149 -12.96 -21.96 -4.09
C LYS A 149 -13.58 -20.58 -4.33
N GLN A 150 -14.23 -20.01 -3.32
CA GLN A 150 -14.80 -18.66 -3.40
C GLN A 150 -13.71 -17.59 -3.55
N ILE A 151 -12.57 -17.77 -2.89
CA ILE A 151 -11.41 -16.88 -3.02
C ILE A 151 -10.86 -16.94 -4.44
N ASP A 152 -10.63 -18.14 -4.98
CA ASP A 152 -10.11 -18.32 -6.35
C ASP A 152 -11.03 -17.67 -7.39
N SER A 153 -12.34 -17.93 -7.30
CA SER A 153 -13.33 -17.35 -8.22
C SER A 153 -13.37 -15.80 -8.17
N LYS A 154 -13.28 -15.22 -6.97
CA LYS A 154 -13.22 -13.75 -6.81
C LYS A 154 -11.92 -13.17 -7.37
N LEU A 155 -10.80 -13.86 -7.16
CA LEU A 155 -9.50 -13.42 -7.64
C LEU A 155 -9.43 -13.48 -9.17
N GLU A 156 -9.98 -14.51 -9.81
CA GLU A 156 -10.12 -14.58 -11.26
C GLU A 156 -10.98 -13.44 -11.82
N THR A 157 -12.12 -13.16 -11.18
CA THR A 157 -13.04 -12.10 -11.60
C THR A 157 -12.35 -10.74 -11.54
N LEU A 158 -11.64 -10.46 -10.45
CA LEU A 158 -10.88 -9.23 -10.29
C LEU A 158 -9.74 -9.13 -11.32
N THR A 159 -9.01 -10.22 -11.55
CA THR A 159 -7.91 -10.25 -12.53
C THR A 159 -8.42 -9.95 -13.94
N LYS A 160 -9.55 -10.54 -14.35
CA LYS A 160 -10.20 -10.25 -15.63
C LYS A 160 -10.62 -8.78 -15.75
N SER A 161 -11.19 -8.20 -14.68
CA SER A 161 -11.57 -6.78 -14.62
C SER A 161 -10.38 -5.83 -14.81
N VAL A 162 -9.24 -6.16 -14.20
CA VAL A 162 -8.04 -5.32 -14.24
C VAL A 162 -7.32 -5.42 -15.60
N VAL A 163 -7.19 -6.63 -16.14
CA VAL A 163 -6.41 -6.89 -17.37
C VAL A 163 -7.13 -6.38 -18.63
N ASN A 164 -8.46 -6.47 -18.71
CA ASN A 164 -9.23 -6.10 -19.91
C ASN A 164 -9.90 -4.72 -19.82
N ARG A 165 -9.50 -3.86 -18.87
CA ARG A 165 -10.23 -2.62 -18.57
C ARG A 165 -10.37 -1.64 -19.74
N PHE A 166 -9.41 -1.65 -20.65
CA PHE A 166 -9.34 -0.71 -21.78
C PHE A 166 -9.10 -1.41 -23.13
N GLY A 167 -9.35 -2.72 -23.20
CA GLY A 167 -9.26 -3.55 -24.40
C GLY A 167 -10.61 -4.12 -24.78
#